data_AF-A0AAW0BCW9-F1
#
_entry.id   AF-A0AAW0BCW9-F1
#
_cell.length_a   1.000
_cell.length_b   1.000
_cell.length_c   1.000
_cell.angle_alpha   90.00
_cell.angle_beta   90.00
_cell.angle_gamma   90.00
#
_symmetry.space_group_name_H-M   'P 1'
#
loop_
_entity.id
_entity.type
_entity.pdbx_description
1 polymer ?
#
loop_
_entity_poly.entity_id
_entity_poly.type
_entity_poly.pdbx_seq_one_letter_code
_entity_poly.pdbx_strand_id
1 'polypeptide(L)'
;MSSTPTSPPPHKANARIPFSGATSTDSDTRPTDFILRSSGGVDFHVRKDMLKALSDFFDDMFSMVEKGRDGEDLSYAGKTVLALPESTKVLYALLSIAYPRQQPSVGTPEQGLGIDEILEMMEAAQKYRFVIAEPLVKNLFGAPALIQENPHRIFAIAHIHQLPADIVRKAALGTLRFPVTPRFLEFPEMDRISWSTAQRLFDFHQTCGTRVAETLGELIKCGRLLYRNNQTKTPYIWWHVTGDDSGMHNAPCGARMVAGKNKAATAAPWFTAHFAKVLASIRASPAPLTVLTRTANVAPSERTLIKACILCRKRADDDLKNLAEGLTVQAYTMTEEIGKWHYIEEWVLLIAPAAKAYF
;
A
#
# COMPACT_ATOMS: atom_id res chain seq x y z
N MET A 1 -29.19 -7.49 -29.38
CA MET A 1 -28.28 -7.07 -30.47
C MET A 1 -27.30 -8.20 -30.68
N SER A 2 -27.33 -8.83 -31.86
CA SER A 2 -26.52 -9.99 -32.20
C SER A 2 -25.06 -9.55 -32.36
N SER A 3 -24.17 -9.97 -31.46
CA SER A 3 -22.73 -9.75 -31.58
C SER A 3 -22.20 -10.63 -32.72
N THR A 4 -21.91 -10.01 -33.86
CA THR A 4 -21.10 -10.62 -34.93
C THR A 4 -19.76 -11.08 -34.36
N PRO A 5 -19.26 -12.28 -34.72
CA PRO A 5 -17.94 -12.71 -34.32
C PRO A 5 -16.92 -11.77 -34.97
N THR A 6 -16.31 -10.90 -34.16
CA THR A 6 -15.22 -10.03 -34.59
C THR A 6 -14.09 -10.93 -35.08
N SER A 7 -13.75 -10.85 -36.38
CA SER A 7 -12.60 -11.54 -36.94
C SER A 7 -11.37 -11.27 -36.06
N PRO A 8 -10.57 -12.29 -35.70
CA PRO A 8 -9.45 -12.09 -34.81
C PRO A 8 -8.47 -11.07 -35.38
N PRO A 9 -7.81 -10.27 -34.53
CA PRO A 9 -6.88 -9.26 -34.99
C PRO A 9 -5.83 -9.88 -35.93
N PRO A 10 -5.44 -9.18 -37.00
CA PRO A 10 -4.42 -9.68 -37.90
C PRO A 10 -3.11 -9.85 -37.15
N HIS A 11 -2.33 -10.85 -37.55
CA HIS A 11 -0.95 -11.01 -37.04
C HIS A 11 -0.13 -9.77 -37.37
N LYS A 12 0.59 -9.25 -36.38
CA LYS A 12 1.52 -8.13 -36.53
C LYS A 12 2.96 -8.52 -36.20
N ALA A 13 3.16 -9.29 -35.14
CA ALA A 13 4.50 -9.70 -34.68
C ALA A 13 4.40 -10.93 -33.77
N ASN A 14 5.53 -11.59 -33.55
CA ASN A 14 5.65 -12.57 -32.46
C ASN A 14 6.04 -11.86 -31.15
N ALA A 15 5.66 -12.43 -30.02
CA ALA A 15 6.03 -11.96 -28.70
C ALA A 15 7.56 -12.00 -28.50
N ARG A 16 8.04 -11.33 -27.47
CA ARG A 16 9.46 -11.41 -27.07
C ARG A 16 9.77 -12.79 -26.48
N ILE A 17 11.06 -13.15 -26.42
CA ILE A 17 11.52 -14.34 -25.67
C ILE A 17 10.92 -14.26 -24.27
N PRO A 18 10.23 -15.32 -23.82
CA PRO A 18 10.35 -16.71 -24.28
C PRO A 18 9.29 -17.17 -25.26
N PHE A 19 8.29 -16.32 -25.52
CA PHE A 19 7.08 -16.69 -26.27
C PHE A 19 7.18 -16.36 -27.77
N SER A 20 8.39 -16.08 -28.28
CA SER A 20 8.64 -15.69 -29.67
C SER A 20 8.48 -16.81 -30.69
N GLY A 21 8.46 -18.07 -30.22
CA GLY A 21 8.43 -19.26 -31.07
C GLY A 21 9.80 -19.66 -31.66
N ALA A 22 10.83 -18.84 -31.47
CA ALA A 22 12.20 -19.22 -31.79
C ALA A 22 12.69 -20.21 -30.73
N THR A 23 13.24 -21.35 -31.16
CA THR A 23 13.97 -22.28 -30.29
C THR A 23 15.04 -21.48 -29.56
N SER A 24 14.95 -21.39 -28.23
CA SER A 24 16.14 -21.07 -27.45
C SER A 24 17.22 -22.05 -27.87
N THR A 25 18.48 -21.61 -27.96
CA THR A 25 19.61 -22.46 -28.33
C THR A 25 19.85 -23.64 -27.37
N ASP A 26 19.03 -23.76 -26.32
CA ASP A 26 18.91 -24.94 -25.46
C ASP A 26 18.17 -26.07 -26.17
N SER A 27 18.91 -27.15 -26.44
CA SER A 27 18.46 -28.42 -27.02
C SER A 27 17.36 -29.14 -26.24
N ASP A 28 16.91 -28.59 -25.11
CA ASP A 28 15.97 -29.22 -24.16
C ASP A 28 14.54 -28.63 -24.23
N THR A 29 14.29 -27.69 -25.15
CA THR A 29 12.97 -27.06 -25.31
C THR A 29 12.11 -27.77 -26.35
N ARG A 30 11.02 -28.42 -25.90
CA ARG A 30 10.01 -29.01 -26.78
C ARG A 30 9.36 -27.94 -27.67
N PRO A 31 8.99 -28.25 -28.93
CA PRO A 31 8.37 -27.29 -29.83
C PRO A 31 7.02 -26.81 -29.29
N THR A 32 6.68 -25.56 -29.61
CA THR A 32 5.37 -24.96 -29.32
C THR A 32 4.33 -25.47 -30.31
N ASP A 33 3.12 -25.76 -29.84
CA ASP A 33 2.03 -26.39 -30.61
C ASP A 33 0.72 -25.57 -30.55
N PHE A 34 0.74 -24.40 -29.91
CA PHE A 34 -0.39 -23.50 -29.81
C PHE A 34 0.02 -22.03 -29.84
N ILE A 35 -0.86 -21.17 -30.36
CA ILE A 35 -0.65 -19.74 -30.45
C ILE A 35 -1.78 -19.01 -29.72
N LEU A 36 -1.43 -18.20 -28.72
CA LEU A 36 -2.32 -17.20 -28.14
C LEU A 36 -2.05 -15.87 -28.83
N ARG A 37 -3.08 -15.24 -29.41
CA ARG A 37 -2.96 -13.93 -30.04
C ARG A 37 -3.57 -12.85 -29.16
N SER A 38 -2.78 -11.87 -28.75
CA SER A 38 -3.28 -10.68 -28.02
C SER A 38 -4.15 -9.78 -28.90
N SER A 39 -4.93 -8.89 -28.28
CA SER A 39 -5.72 -7.88 -29.01
C SER A 39 -4.87 -6.93 -29.87
N GLY A 40 -3.59 -6.78 -29.51
CA GLY A 40 -2.60 -6.03 -30.29
C GLY A 40 -2.18 -6.70 -31.61
N GLY A 41 -2.53 -7.98 -31.83
CA GLY A 41 -2.09 -8.78 -32.97
C GLY A 41 -0.72 -9.45 -32.76
N VAL A 42 -0.25 -9.54 -31.51
CA VAL A 42 1.02 -10.21 -31.17
C VAL A 42 0.76 -11.66 -30.79
N ASP A 43 1.52 -12.57 -31.39
CA ASP A 43 1.40 -14.02 -31.23
C ASP A 43 2.39 -14.56 -30.19
N PHE A 44 1.84 -15.25 -29.21
CA PHE A 44 2.55 -15.92 -28.12
C PHE A 44 2.55 -17.42 -28.41
N HIS A 45 3.74 -17.94 -28.71
CA HIS A 45 3.95 -19.35 -28.99
C HIS A 45 4.11 -20.10 -27.67
N VAL A 46 3.15 -20.98 -27.38
CA VAL A 46 3.06 -21.71 -26.11
C VAL A 46 2.86 -23.21 -26.36
N ARG A 47 2.90 -24.00 -25.28
CA ARG A 47 2.63 -25.44 -25.33
C ARG A 47 1.28 -25.76 -24.70
N LYS A 48 0.44 -26.54 -25.38
CA LYS A 48 -0.87 -26.98 -24.88
C LYS A 48 -0.74 -27.70 -23.54
N ASP A 49 0.20 -28.65 -23.44
CA ASP A 49 0.43 -29.43 -22.22
C ASP A 49 0.71 -28.55 -20.99
N MET A 50 1.50 -27.49 -21.17
CA MET A 50 1.82 -26.54 -20.11
C MET A 50 0.63 -25.63 -19.79
N LEU A 51 -0.13 -25.19 -20.80
CA LEU A 51 -1.37 -24.41 -20.56
C LEU A 51 -2.38 -25.24 -19.78
N LYS A 52 -2.61 -26.51 -20.16
CA LYS A 52 -3.48 -27.46 -19.44
C LYS A 52 -3.05 -27.59 -17.97
N ALA A 53 -1.75 -27.73 -17.72
CA ALA A 53 -1.22 -27.89 -16.37
C ALA A 53 -1.32 -26.63 -15.49
N LEU A 54 -1.39 -25.44 -16.09
CA LEU A 54 -1.36 -24.17 -15.37
C LEU A 54 -2.74 -23.49 -15.27
N SER A 55 -3.69 -23.91 -16.10
CA SER A 55 -5.00 -23.28 -16.27
C SER A 55 -6.07 -24.33 -16.54
N ASP A 56 -7.01 -24.43 -15.60
CA ASP A 56 -8.16 -25.32 -15.72
C ASP A 56 -9.06 -24.91 -16.91
N PHE A 57 -9.09 -23.61 -17.25
CA PHE A 57 -9.81 -23.12 -18.41
C PHE A 57 -9.27 -23.72 -19.70
N PHE A 58 -7.95 -23.69 -19.88
CA PHE A 58 -7.34 -24.24 -21.08
C PHE A 58 -7.43 -25.77 -21.09
N ASP A 59 -7.36 -26.43 -19.93
CA ASP A 59 -7.59 -27.88 -19.84
C ASP A 59 -8.98 -28.31 -20.32
N ASP A 60 -10.02 -27.63 -19.81
CA ASP A 60 -11.39 -27.87 -20.23
C ASP A 60 -11.58 -27.56 -21.73
N MET A 61 -11.09 -26.41 -22.19
CA MET A 61 -11.20 -25.98 -23.58
C MET A 61 -10.59 -27.00 -24.54
N PHE A 62 -9.35 -27.43 -24.29
CA PHE A 62 -8.68 -28.40 -25.15
C PHE A 62 -9.33 -29.78 -25.10
N SER A 63 -9.77 -30.22 -23.91
CA SER A 63 -10.48 -31.49 -23.75
C SER A 63 -11.82 -31.53 -24.51
N MET A 64 -12.47 -30.38 -24.70
CA MET A 64 -13.69 -30.28 -25.52
C MET A 64 -13.40 -30.31 -27.02
N VAL A 65 -12.33 -29.67 -27.47
CA VAL A 65 -11.90 -29.69 -28.89
C VAL A 65 -11.48 -31.10 -29.31
N GLU A 66 -10.73 -31.81 -28.45
CA GLU A 66 -10.30 -33.20 -28.69
C GLU A 66 -11.48 -34.19 -28.79
N LYS A 67 -12.66 -33.85 -28.25
CA LYS A 67 -13.88 -34.67 -28.29
C LYS A 67 -14.80 -34.39 -29.49
N GLY A 68 -14.33 -33.65 -30.50
CA GLY A 68 -15.01 -33.55 -31.80
C GLY A 68 -16.02 -32.40 -31.93
N ARG A 69 -15.79 -31.26 -31.27
CA ARG A 69 -16.47 -30.02 -31.65
C ARG A 69 -15.70 -29.36 -32.79
N ASP A 70 -16.28 -29.38 -33.98
CA ASP A 70 -15.85 -28.62 -35.16
C ASP A 70 -15.90 -27.11 -34.84
N GLY A 71 -14.81 -26.58 -34.29
CA GLY A 71 -14.52 -25.16 -34.31
C GLY A 71 -13.75 -24.87 -35.58
N GLU A 72 -14.12 -23.82 -36.32
CA GLU A 72 -13.32 -23.26 -37.41
C GLU A 72 -11.98 -22.77 -36.85
N ASP A 73 -11.02 -23.70 -36.71
CA ASP A 73 -9.68 -23.42 -36.22
C ASP A 73 -8.94 -22.65 -37.31
N LEU A 74 -8.73 -21.37 -37.07
CA LEU A 74 -7.83 -20.55 -37.88
C LEU A 74 -6.40 -21.08 -37.69
N SER A 75 -5.99 -21.93 -38.62
CA SER A 75 -4.63 -22.44 -38.67
C SER A 75 -3.67 -21.35 -39.16
N TYR A 76 -2.63 -21.05 -38.39
CA TYR A 76 -1.49 -20.28 -38.84
C TYR A 76 -0.25 -21.16 -38.74
N ALA A 77 0.43 -21.40 -39.87
CA ALA A 77 1.60 -22.29 -39.96
C ALA A 77 1.37 -23.70 -39.35
N GLY A 78 0.16 -24.24 -39.44
CA GLY A 78 -0.19 -25.56 -38.91
C GLY A 78 -0.49 -25.62 -37.40
N LYS A 79 -0.55 -24.48 -36.70
CA LYS A 79 -0.95 -24.39 -35.28
C LYS A 79 -2.31 -23.71 -35.14
N THR A 80 -3.11 -24.15 -34.18
CA THR A 80 -4.37 -23.48 -33.79
C THR A 80 -4.05 -22.13 -33.15
N VAL A 81 -4.69 -21.06 -33.62
CA VAL A 81 -4.57 -19.71 -33.06
C VAL A 81 -5.84 -19.36 -32.26
N LEU A 82 -5.67 -19.02 -31.00
CA LEU A 82 -6.73 -18.49 -30.15
C LEU A 82 -6.51 -17.00 -29.89
N ALA A 83 -7.42 -16.16 -30.39
CA ALA A 83 -7.41 -14.73 -30.10
C ALA A 83 -8.00 -14.42 -28.73
N LEU A 84 -7.28 -13.61 -27.96
CA LEU A 84 -7.61 -13.18 -26.62
C LEU A 84 -7.78 -11.64 -26.59
N PRO A 85 -8.73 -11.10 -25.81
CA PRO A 85 -8.95 -9.65 -25.74
C PRO A 85 -7.85 -8.90 -24.98
N GLU A 86 -7.03 -9.58 -24.19
CA GLU A 86 -6.00 -8.95 -23.36
C GLU A 86 -4.89 -8.30 -24.21
N SER A 87 -4.38 -7.17 -23.71
CA SER A 87 -3.31 -6.42 -24.36
C SER A 87 -2.01 -7.23 -24.42
N THR A 88 -1.13 -6.91 -25.37
CA THR A 88 0.17 -7.58 -25.47
C THR A 88 0.98 -7.48 -24.18
N LYS A 89 0.92 -6.33 -23.47
CA LYS A 89 1.67 -6.10 -22.22
C LYS A 89 1.14 -7.00 -21.10
N VAL A 90 -0.18 -7.04 -20.92
CA VAL A 90 -0.85 -7.87 -19.89
C VAL A 90 -0.64 -9.35 -20.14
N LEU A 91 -0.88 -9.80 -21.38
CA LEU A 91 -0.73 -11.21 -21.71
C LEU A 91 0.72 -11.69 -21.56
N TYR A 92 1.71 -10.86 -21.93
CA TYR A 92 3.12 -11.16 -21.72
C TYR A 92 3.46 -11.32 -20.24
N ALA A 93 3.07 -10.35 -19.40
CA ALA A 93 3.34 -10.41 -17.98
C ALA A 93 2.66 -11.62 -17.31
N LEU A 94 1.38 -11.87 -17.62
CA LEU A 94 0.63 -13.00 -17.08
C LEU A 94 1.29 -14.34 -17.42
N LEU A 95 1.62 -14.54 -18.71
CA LEU A 95 2.27 -15.77 -19.15
C LEU A 95 3.66 -15.93 -18.53
N SER A 96 4.43 -14.85 -18.38
CA SER A 96 5.74 -14.94 -17.72
C SER A 96 5.64 -15.29 -16.23
N ILE A 97 4.55 -14.91 -15.53
CA ILE A 97 4.28 -15.35 -14.16
C ILE A 97 3.82 -16.81 -14.14
N ALA A 98 2.92 -17.19 -15.05
CA ALA A 98 2.40 -18.55 -15.14
C ALA A 98 3.48 -19.57 -15.57
N TYR A 99 4.51 -19.14 -16.31
CA TYR A 99 5.59 -19.97 -16.83
C TYR A 99 6.96 -19.63 -16.19
N PRO A 100 7.21 -19.91 -14.88
CA PRO A 100 8.43 -19.50 -14.19
C PRO A 100 9.74 -19.99 -14.82
N ARG A 101 9.74 -21.19 -15.42
CA ARG A 101 10.93 -21.78 -16.09
C ARG A 101 11.36 -21.01 -17.34
N GLN A 102 10.55 -20.06 -17.78
CA GLN A 102 10.81 -19.24 -18.95
C GLN A 102 11.01 -17.78 -18.52
N GLN A 103 11.24 -17.44 -17.26
CA GLN A 103 11.51 -16.04 -16.90
C GLN A 103 12.83 -15.55 -17.55
N PRO A 104 12.85 -14.35 -18.17
CA PRO A 104 14.09 -13.74 -18.61
C PRO A 104 15.06 -13.56 -17.43
N SER A 105 16.35 -13.77 -17.66
CA SER A 105 17.40 -13.57 -16.66
C SER A 105 17.61 -12.10 -16.25
N VAL A 106 16.93 -11.15 -16.90
CA VAL A 106 17.06 -9.71 -16.68
C VAL A 106 15.67 -9.06 -16.53
N GLY A 107 15.38 -8.55 -15.33
CA GLY A 107 14.14 -7.85 -14.99
C GLY A 107 12.94 -8.77 -14.77
N THR A 108 12.08 -8.44 -13.81
CA THR A 108 10.81 -9.16 -13.69
C THR A 108 9.77 -8.51 -14.63
N PRO A 109 9.04 -9.29 -15.46
CA PRO A 109 8.11 -8.79 -16.49
C PRO A 109 7.04 -7.81 -15.99
N GLU A 110 6.74 -7.87 -14.70
CA GLU A 110 5.82 -7.00 -13.99
C GLU A 110 6.40 -5.61 -13.64
N GLN A 111 7.70 -5.40 -13.79
CA GLN A 111 8.34 -4.10 -13.54
C GLN A 111 7.86 -3.07 -14.57
N GLY A 112 7.22 -2.00 -14.07
CA GLY A 112 6.65 -0.94 -14.91
C GLY A 112 5.19 -1.17 -15.34
N LEU A 113 4.49 -2.14 -14.73
CA LEU A 113 3.03 -2.17 -14.76
C LEU A 113 2.46 -1.13 -13.78
N GLY A 114 1.48 -0.35 -14.23
CA GLY A 114 0.63 0.46 -13.37
C GLY A 114 -0.49 -0.38 -12.76
N ILE A 115 -1.32 0.27 -11.93
CA ILE A 115 -2.42 -0.39 -11.23
C ILE A 115 -3.41 -1.00 -12.23
N ASP A 116 -3.74 -0.27 -13.30
CA ASP A 116 -4.68 -0.70 -14.33
C ASP A 116 -4.21 -1.98 -15.03
N GLU A 117 -2.94 -2.08 -15.42
CA GLU A 117 -2.45 -3.30 -16.08
C GLU A 117 -2.32 -4.48 -15.12
N ILE A 118 -2.02 -4.25 -13.83
CA ILE A 118 -2.04 -5.32 -12.82
C ILE A 118 -3.48 -5.79 -12.60
N LEU A 119 -4.45 -4.88 -12.60
CA LEU A 119 -5.88 -5.21 -12.48
C LEU A 119 -6.36 -6.04 -13.68
N GLU A 120 -6.07 -5.61 -14.90
CA GLU A 120 -6.36 -6.38 -16.12
C GLU A 120 -5.71 -7.77 -16.08
N MET A 121 -4.46 -7.85 -15.61
CA MET A 121 -3.73 -9.11 -15.46
C MET A 121 -4.39 -10.05 -14.44
N MET A 122 -4.87 -9.51 -13.32
CA MET A 122 -5.58 -10.29 -12.30
C MET A 122 -6.94 -10.77 -12.81
N GLU A 123 -7.70 -9.91 -13.49
CA GLU A 123 -8.97 -10.29 -14.10
C GLU A 123 -8.78 -11.38 -15.18
N ALA A 124 -7.71 -11.27 -15.97
CA ALA A 124 -7.32 -12.32 -16.93
C ALA A 124 -6.89 -13.62 -16.23
N ALA A 125 -6.10 -13.54 -15.15
CA ALA A 125 -5.71 -14.71 -14.36
C ALA A 125 -6.93 -15.45 -13.80
N GLN A 126 -7.93 -14.72 -13.31
CA GLN A 126 -9.20 -15.27 -12.82
C GLN A 126 -10.04 -15.86 -13.96
N LYS A 127 -10.23 -15.11 -15.05
CA LYS A 127 -10.98 -15.54 -16.23
C LYS A 127 -10.45 -16.83 -16.83
N TYR A 128 -9.13 -16.94 -16.95
CA TYR A 128 -8.45 -18.13 -17.45
C TYR A 128 -8.09 -19.12 -16.35
N ARG A 129 -8.52 -18.92 -15.09
CA ARG A 129 -8.27 -19.82 -13.96
C ARG A 129 -6.81 -20.28 -13.85
N PHE A 130 -5.86 -19.34 -13.95
CA PHE A 130 -4.44 -19.65 -13.77
C PHE A 130 -4.12 -19.85 -12.27
N VAL A 131 -4.03 -21.10 -11.85
CA VAL A 131 -3.94 -21.50 -10.43
C VAL A 131 -2.72 -20.91 -9.72
N ILE A 132 -1.57 -20.87 -10.41
CA ILE A 132 -0.31 -20.34 -9.84
C ILE A 132 -0.21 -18.83 -10.04
N ALA A 133 -0.67 -18.32 -11.18
CA ALA A 133 -0.49 -16.91 -11.51
C ALA A 133 -1.42 -16.02 -10.71
N GLU A 134 -2.68 -16.41 -10.45
CA GLU A 134 -3.62 -15.56 -9.72
C GLU A 134 -3.09 -15.13 -8.34
N PRO A 135 -2.62 -16.03 -7.44
CA PRO A 135 -2.05 -15.61 -6.16
C PRO A 135 -0.82 -14.70 -6.30
N LEU A 136 0.04 -14.96 -7.29
CA LEU A 136 1.23 -14.15 -7.54
C LEU A 136 0.88 -12.75 -8.01
N VAL A 137 -0.08 -12.63 -8.93
CA VAL A 137 -0.58 -11.33 -9.42
C VAL A 137 -1.24 -10.55 -8.27
N LYS A 138 -2.06 -11.21 -7.44
CA LYS A 138 -2.66 -10.58 -6.25
C LYS A 138 -1.60 -9.97 -5.33
N ASN A 139 -0.46 -10.64 -5.16
CA ASN A 139 0.64 -10.13 -4.32
C ASN A 139 1.33 -8.88 -4.88
N LEU A 140 1.24 -8.60 -6.18
CA LEU A 140 1.84 -7.41 -6.78
C LEU A 140 1.24 -6.10 -6.25
N PHE A 141 -0.04 -6.11 -5.90
CA PHE A 141 -0.69 -4.95 -5.25
C PHE A 141 -0.09 -4.61 -3.88
N GLY A 142 0.65 -5.55 -3.27
CA GLY A 142 1.39 -5.35 -2.03
C GLY A 142 2.68 -4.54 -2.18
N ALA A 143 3.07 -4.17 -3.40
CA ALA A 143 4.30 -3.42 -3.67
C ALA A 143 4.29 -2.05 -2.94
N PRO A 144 5.35 -1.69 -2.20
CA PRO A 144 5.39 -0.44 -1.45
C PRO A 144 5.15 0.81 -2.30
N ALA A 145 5.67 0.84 -3.53
CA ALA A 145 5.48 1.97 -4.44
C ALA A 145 4.00 2.20 -4.76
N LEU A 146 3.25 1.15 -5.10
CA LEU A 146 1.82 1.25 -5.44
C LEU A 146 0.98 1.72 -4.24
N ILE A 147 1.23 1.15 -3.06
CA ILE A 147 0.52 1.51 -1.83
C ILE A 147 0.84 2.95 -1.41
N GLN A 148 2.10 3.39 -1.56
CA GLN A 148 2.49 4.74 -1.16
C GLN A 148 1.87 5.82 -2.05
N GLU A 149 1.69 5.51 -3.33
CA GLU A 149 1.13 6.44 -4.32
C GLU A 149 -0.40 6.48 -4.26
N ASN A 150 -1.05 5.31 -4.16
CA ASN A 150 -2.49 5.17 -4.34
C ASN A 150 -3.17 4.29 -3.27
N PRO A 151 -2.99 4.55 -1.96
CA PRO A 151 -3.45 3.62 -0.92
C PRO A 151 -4.97 3.42 -0.88
N HIS A 152 -5.77 4.46 -1.17
CA HIS A 152 -7.24 4.34 -1.19
C HIS A 152 -7.72 3.44 -2.33
N ARG A 153 -7.13 3.62 -3.53
CA ARG A 153 -7.43 2.79 -4.71
C ARG A 153 -7.02 1.34 -4.46
N ILE A 154 -5.82 1.11 -3.92
CA ILE A 154 -5.35 -0.25 -3.57
C ILE A 154 -6.25 -0.87 -2.50
N PHE A 155 -6.71 -0.12 -1.51
CA PHE A 155 -7.64 -0.61 -0.50
C PHE A 155 -8.97 -1.04 -1.13
N ALA A 156 -9.53 -0.24 -2.03
CA ALA A 156 -10.76 -0.59 -2.75
C ALA A 156 -10.59 -1.87 -3.60
N ILE A 157 -9.52 -1.94 -4.41
CA ILE A 157 -9.18 -3.12 -5.21
C ILE A 157 -9.02 -4.35 -4.29
N ALA A 158 -8.35 -4.17 -3.15
CA ALA A 158 -8.11 -5.25 -2.20
C ALA A 158 -9.40 -5.87 -1.67
N HIS A 159 -10.40 -5.04 -1.38
CA HIS A 159 -11.73 -5.51 -0.96
C HIS A 159 -12.55 -6.11 -2.11
N ILE A 160 -12.57 -5.45 -3.28
CA ILE A 160 -13.37 -5.90 -4.43
C ILE A 160 -12.90 -7.28 -4.92
N HIS A 161 -11.59 -7.51 -4.94
CA HIS A 161 -10.99 -8.72 -5.50
C HIS A 161 -10.45 -9.70 -4.46
N GLN A 162 -10.80 -9.48 -3.18
CA GLN A 162 -10.44 -10.36 -2.06
C GLN A 162 -8.93 -10.65 -2.03
N LEU A 163 -8.13 -9.59 -2.08
CA LEU A 163 -6.69 -9.70 -1.95
C LEU A 163 -6.29 -10.14 -0.53
N PRO A 164 -5.08 -10.68 -0.34
CA PRO A 164 -4.57 -11.04 0.97
C PRO A 164 -4.75 -9.93 2.04
N ALA A 165 -5.11 -10.34 3.26
CA ALA A 165 -5.42 -9.42 4.35
C ALA A 165 -4.26 -8.49 4.72
N ASP A 166 -3.01 -8.91 4.48
CA ASP A 166 -1.84 -8.06 4.70
C ASP A 166 -1.80 -6.87 3.73
N ILE A 167 -2.24 -7.04 2.48
CA ILE A 167 -2.34 -5.97 1.49
C ILE A 167 -3.46 -5.00 1.87
N VAL A 168 -4.63 -5.51 2.27
CA VAL A 168 -5.75 -4.69 2.78
C VAL A 168 -5.27 -3.82 3.93
N ARG A 169 -4.59 -4.42 4.92
CA ARG A 169 -4.05 -3.72 6.08
C ARG A 169 -2.99 -2.68 5.70
N LYS A 170 -2.02 -3.02 4.85
CA LYS A 170 -0.98 -2.10 4.39
C LYS A 170 -1.59 -0.91 3.63
N ALA A 171 -2.60 -1.15 2.80
CA ALA A 171 -3.31 -0.11 2.07
C ALA A 171 -4.07 0.81 3.04
N ALA A 172 -4.83 0.25 3.99
CA ALA A 172 -5.52 1.01 5.02
C ALA A 172 -4.57 1.90 5.83
N LEU A 173 -3.43 1.37 6.29
CA LEU A 173 -2.40 2.15 6.97
C LEU A 173 -1.80 3.25 6.07
N GLY A 174 -1.62 2.95 4.78
CA GLY A 174 -1.18 3.92 3.78
C GLY A 174 -2.10 5.13 3.66
N THR A 175 -3.42 4.95 3.85
CA THR A 175 -4.40 6.04 3.79
C THR A 175 -4.20 7.09 4.89
N LEU A 176 -3.62 6.72 6.03
CA LEU A 176 -3.42 7.63 7.17
C LEU A 176 -2.53 8.84 6.84
N ARG A 177 -1.73 8.74 5.76
CA ARG A 177 -0.89 9.85 5.24
C ARG A 177 -1.68 10.96 4.58
N PHE A 178 -2.96 10.72 4.30
CA PHE A 178 -3.81 11.61 3.56
C PHE A 178 -5.00 12.04 4.43
N PRO A 179 -5.42 13.31 4.35
CA PRO A 179 -6.68 13.73 4.91
C PRO A 179 -7.83 13.11 4.11
N VAL A 180 -8.92 12.75 4.80
CA VAL A 180 -10.13 12.28 4.14
C VAL A 180 -10.76 13.45 3.39
N THR A 181 -10.46 13.57 2.11
CA THR A 181 -11.02 14.60 1.22
C THR A 181 -11.49 13.95 -0.08
N PRO A 182 -12.51 14.50 -0.76
CA PRO A 182 -13.04 13.91 -2.00
C PRO A 182 -11.96 13.66 -3.06
N ARG A 183 -10.93 14.51 -3.14
CA ARG A 183 -9.82 14.39 -4.09
C ARG A 183 -9.04 13.07 -3.96
N PHE A 184 -8.88 12.52 -2.76
CA PHE A 184 -8.15 11.25 -2.55
C PHE A 184 -9.04 10.01 -2.70
N LEU A 185 -10.34 10.23 -2.92
CA LEU A 185 -11.35 9.18 -3.06
C LEU A 185 -11.81 9.00 -4.53
N GLU A 186 -11.24 9.76 -5.46
CA GLU A 186 -11.58 9.67 -6.89
C GLU A 186 -10.70 8.61 -7.58
N PHE A 187 -11.27 7.44 -7.85
CA PHE A 187 -10.64 6.37 -8.61
C PHE A 187 -11.71 5.46 -9.27
N PRO A 188 -11.38 4.75 -10.37
CA PRO A 188 -12.36 3.99 -11.16
C PRO A 188 -13.14 2.94 -10.35
N GLU A 189 -12.52 2.36 -9.34
CA GLU A 189 -13.11 1.29 -8.52
C GLU A 189 -14.08 1.80 -7.45
N MET A 190 -14.26 3.12 -7.30
CA MET A 190 -15.11 3.71 -6.27
C MET A 190 -16.57 3.25 -6.38
N ASP A 191 -17.11 3.06 -7.59
CA ASP A 191 -18.50 2.61 -7.77
C ASP A 191 -18.73 1.14 -7.39
N ARG A 192 -17.64 0.38 -7.23
CA ARG A 192 -17.67 -1.07 -6.93
C ARG A 192 -17.45 -1.36 -5.45
N ILE A 193 -16.92 -0.42 -4.66
CA ILE A 193 -16.70 -0.63 -3.24
C ILE A 193 -18.04 -0.53 -2.47
N SER A 194 -18.29 -1.44 -1.54
CA SER A 194 -19.50 -1.35 -0.71
C SER A 194 -19.42 -0.13 0.22
N TRP A 195 -20.56 0.53 0.43
CA TRP A 195 -20.66 1.64 1.40
C TRP A 195 -20.14 1.24 2.79
N SER A 196 -20.49 0.04 3.25
CA SER A 196 -20.00 -0.50 4.53
C SER A 196 -18.48 -0.60 4.61
N THR A 197 -17.81 -0.96 3.51
CA THR A 197 -16.35 -1.04 3.45
C THR A 197 -15.72 0.35 3.49
N ALA A 198 -16.32 1.31 2.77
CA ALA A 198 -15.88 2.70 2.81
C ALA A 198 -16.04 3.32 4.21
N GLN A 199 -17.17 3.05 4.89
CA GLN A 199 -17.40 3.47 6.27
C GLN A 199 -16.35 2.90 7.23
N ARG A 200 -16.01 1.61 7.12
CA ARG A 200 -14.97 0.98 7.96
C ARG A 200 -13.60 1.64 7.80
N LEU A 201 -13.22 2.00 6.58
CA LEU A 201 -11.98 2.72 6.34
C LEU A 201 -12.00 4.11 6.99
N PHE A 202 -13.14 4.80 6.89
CA PHE A 202 -13.35 6.09 7.52
C PHE A 202 -13.27 6.02 9.05
N ASP A 203 -13.97 5.07 9.67
CA ASP A 203 -13.97 4.84 11.11
C ASP A 203 -12.56 4.47 11.61
N PHE A 204 -11.85 3.63 10.85
CA PHE A 204 -10.46 3.29 11.12
C PHE A 204 -9.56 4.54 11.13
N HIS A 205 -9.69 5.40 10.11
CA HIS A 205 -8.92 6.65 9.98
C HIS A 205 -9.21 7.60 11.16
N GLN A 206 -10.49 7.82 11.47
CA GLN A 206 -10.91 8.66 12.60
C GLN A 206 -10.43 8.11 13.95
N THR A 207 -10.49 6.80 14.14
CA THR A 207 -10.03 6.13 15.35
C THR A 207 -8.53 6.32 15.53
N CYS A 208 -7.74 6.15 14.46
CA CYS A 208 -6.30 6.42 14.48
C CYS A 208 -6.02 7.90 14.82
N GLY A 209 -6.69 8.83 14.13
CA GLY A 209 -6.61 10.28 14.35
C GLY A 209 -6.84 10.66 15.80
N THR A 210 -7.94 10.18 16.35
CA THR A 210 -8.38 10.51 17.71
C THR A 210 -7.45 9.90 18.75
N ARG A 211 -7.21 8.58 18.69
CA ARG A 211 -6.42 7.87 19.71
C ARG A 211 -4.98 8.35 19.77
N VAL A 212 -4.32 8.53 18.61
CA VAL A 212 -2.94 9.02 18.56
C VAL A 212 -2.89 10.45 19.11
N ALA A 213 -3.76 11.34 18.65
CA ALA A 213 -3.75 12.73 19.12
C ALA A 213 -4.03 12.86 20.62
N GLU A 214 -4.98 12.10 21.16
CA GLU A 214 -5.29 12.09 22.59
C GLU A 214 -4.12 11.55 23.41
N THR A 215 -3.58 10.39 23.03
CA THR A 215 -2.47 9.75 23.76
C THR A 215 -1.24 10.65 23.79
N LEU A 216 -0.85 11.21 22.64
CA LEU A 216 0.28 12.12 22.57
C LEU A 216 0.01 13.42 23.33
N GLY A 217 -1.23 13.93 23.30
CA GLY A 217 -1.64 15.09 24.09
C GLY A 217 -1.52 14.85 25.59
N GLU A 218 -1.98 13.70 26.08
CA GLU A 218 -1.90 13.32 27.49
C GLU A 218 -0.45 13.09 27.95
N LEU A 219 0.39 12.49 27.10
CA LEU A 219 1.83 12.33 27.40
C LEU A 219 2.53 13.67 27.64
N ILE A 220 2.13 14.72 26.92
CA ILE A 220 2.64 16.07 27.12
C ILE A 220 2.03 16.71 28.37
N LYS A 221 0.70 16.68 28.55
CA LYS A 221 0.05 17.28 29.74
C LYS A 221 0.54 16.68 31.06
N CYS A 222 0.72 15.37 31.12
CA CYS A 222 1.16 14.66 32.33
C CYS A 222 2.67 14.79 32.60
N GLY A 223 3.42 15.47 31.73
CA GLY A 223 4.87 15.57 31.86
C GLY A 223 5.61 14.22 31.69
N ARG A 224 4.98 13.20 31.09
CA ARG A 224 5.67 11.92 30.83
C ARG A 224 6.75 12.05 29.77
N LEU A 225 6.72 13.13 28.99
CA LEU A 225 7.74 13.52 28.01
C LEU A 225 8.53 14.76 28.46
N LEU A 226 8.74 14.93 29.77
CA LEU A 226 9.56 16.01 30.31
C LEU A 226 11.03 15.90 29.90
N TYR A 227 11.54 14.66 29.86
CA TYR A 227 12.97 14.40 29.72
C TYR A 227 13.31 13.90 28.31
N ARG A 228 14.33 14.51 27.71
CA ARG A 228 14.99 13.97 26.50
C ARG A 228 15.85 12.75 26.83
N ASN A 229 16.32 12.66 28.07
CA ASN A 229 17.05 11.52 28.58
C ASN A 229 16.56 11.21 30.00
N ASN A 230 15.91 10.06 30.15
CA ASN A 230 15.34 9.60 31.41
C ASN A 230 16.42 9.20 32.45
N GLN A 231 17.59 8.74 32.01
CA GLN A 231 18.68 8.33 32.89
C GLN A 231 19.35 9.55 33.53
N THR A 232 19.66 10.56 32.72
CA THR A 232 20.31 11.80 33.19
C THR A 232 19.31 12.84 33.70
N LYS A 233 18.01 12.52 33.68
CA LYS A 233 16.91 13.43 34.06
C LYS A 233 17.01 14.79 33.35
N THR A 234 17.50 14.81 32.11
CA THR A 234 17.71 16.07 31.37
C THR A 234 16.40 16.47 30.69
N PRO A 235 15.78 17.61 31.05
CA PRO A 235 14.53 18.05 30.44
C PRO A 235 14.76 18.55 29.00
N TYR A 236 13.70 18.53 28.19
CA TYR A 236 13.71 19.33 26.96
C TYR A 236 13.77 20.81 27.29
N ILE A 237 14.41 21.60 26.42
CA ILE A 237 14.77 23.00 26.68
C ILE A 237 13.56 23.94 26.92
N TRP A 238 12.34 23.52 26.57
CA TRP A 238 11.11 24.30 26.78
C TRP A 238 10.28 23.86 27.98
N TRP A 239 10.77 22.89 28.77
CA TRP A 239 10.12 22.49 30.02
C TRP A 239 10.80 23.18 31.20
N HIS A 240 9.99 23.81 32.04
CA HIS A 240 10.46 24.51 33.23
C HIS A 240 10.15 23.69 34.48
N VAL A 241 11.17 23.43 35.29
CA VAL A 241 11.05 22.75 36.58
C VAL A 241 11.29 23.79 37.68
N THR A 242 10.32 23.96 38.58
CA THR A 242 10.43 24.89 39.71
C THR A 242 11.61 24.50 40.63
N GLY A 243 12.54 25.42 40.86
CA GLY A 243 13.67 25.25 41.79
C GLY A 243 14.99 24.78 41.15
N ASP A 244 15.07 24.76 39.81
CA ASP A 244 16.31 24.50 39.08
C ASP A 244 16.82 25.82 38.48
N ASP A 245 18.02 26.29 38.87
CA ASP A 245 18.68 27.53 38.41
C ASP A 245 19.11 27.47 36.92
N SER A 246 18.44 26.64 36.13
CA SER A 246 18.57 26.49 34.70
C SER A 246 18.33 27.84 34.00
N GLY A 247 19.44 28.58 33.86
CA GLY A 247 19.66 29.87 33.23
C GLY A 247 18.44 30.63 32.75
N MET A 248 18.22 31.82 33.31
CA MET A 248 17.15 32.76 32.92
C MET A 248 16.93 32.80 31.40
N HIS A 249 15.91 32.08 30.96
CA HIS A 249 15.34 32.17 29.63
C HIS A 249 14.73 33.58 29.47
N ASN A 250 15.02 34.26 28.35
CA ASN A 250 14.46 35.60 28.12
C ASN A 250 12.92 35.57 28.05
N ALA A 251 12.26 36.68 28.42
CA ALA A 251 10.81 36.85 28.42
C ALA A 251 10.03 36.26 27.21
N PRO A 252 10.49 36.33 25.94
CA PRO A 252 9.73 35.81 24.80
C PRO A 252 9.60 34.27 24.74
N CYS A 253 10.39 33.49 25.47
CA CYS A 253 10.20 32.04 25.55
C CYS A 253 9.46 31.58 26.82
N GLY A 254 8.98 32.52 27.65
CA GLY A 254 7.89 32.28 28.62
C GLY A 254 8.22 31.42 29.84
N ALA A 255 9.50 31.17 30.09
CA ALA A 255 10.02 30.42 31.23
C ALA A 255 9.90 31.15 32.57
N ARG A 256 8.70 31.59 32.97
CA ARG A 256 8.56 32.31 34.23
C ARG A 256 8.55 31.32 35.39
N MET A 257 9.47 31.49 36.35
CA MET A 257 9.45 30.73 37.60
C MET A 257 8.09 30.91 38.29
N VAL A 258 7.32 29.83 38.43
CA VAL A 258 6.16 29.84 39.32
C VAL A 258 6.69 29.56 40.72
N ALA A 259 6.78 30.60 41.55
CA ALA A 259 7.09 30.45 42.96
C ALA A 259 5.93 29.73 43.66
N GLY A 260 6.09 28.43 43.90
CA GLY A 260 5.08 27.60 44.57
C GLY A 260 5.70 26.33 45.15
N LYS A 261 5.16 25.85 46.27
CA LYS A 261 5.65 24.66 47.00
C LYS A 261 5.40 23.33 46.26
N ASN A 262 4.66 23.35 45.13
CA ASN A 262 4.36 22.18 44.32
C ASN A 262 5.21 22.19 43.04
N LYS A 263 5.97 21.10 42.81
CA LYS A 263 6.78 20.88 41.61
C LYS A 263 5.90 20.64 40.38
N ALA A 264 5.29 21.69 39.83
CA ALA A 264 4.54 21.61 38.58
C ALA A 264 5.49 21.97 37.42
N ALA A 265 5.84 20.98 36.60
CA ALA A 265 6.59 21.23 35.38
C ALA A 265 5.65 21.78 34.31
N THR A 266 6.00 22.91 33.69
CA THR A 266 5.16 23.56 32.67
C THR A 266 5.96 23.79 31.39
N ALA A 267 5.32 23.60 30.25
CA ALA A 267 5.93 23.88 28.95
C ALA A 267 5.82 25.36 28.59
N ALA A 268 6.78 25.84 27.80
CA ALA A 268 6.72 27.17 27.22
C ALA A 268 5.45 27.38 26.37
N PRO A 269 4.82 28.58 26.40
CA PRO A 269 3.58 28.84 25.68
C PRO A 269 3.64 28.59 24.16
N TRP A 270 4.78 28.91 23.53
CA TRP A 270 4.98 28.67 22.10
C TRP A 270 4.90 27.16 21.78
N PHE A 271 5.42 26.31 22.67
CA PHE A 271 5.42 24.87 22.47
C PHE A 271 4.01 24.30 22.64
N THR A 272 3.27 24.77 23.63
CA THR A 272 1.85 24.40 23.80
C THR A 272 1.02 24.78 22.57
N ALA A 273 1.21 25.99 22.03
CA ALA A 273 0.53 26.43 20.82
C ALA A 273 0.94 25.63 19.57
N HIS A 274 2.24 25.38 19.40
CA HIS A 274 2.77 24.53 18.33
C HIS A 274 2.18 23.12 18.41
N PHE A 275 2.24 22.50 19.58
CA PHE A 275 1.77 21.13 19.74
C PHE A 275 0.25 20.99 19.55
N ALA A 276 -0.54 22.00 19.89
CA ALA A 276 -1.96 22.02 19.55
C ALA A 276 -2.19 21.94 18.02
N LYS A 277 -1.38 22.63 17.21
CA LYS A 277 -1.41 22.53 15.73
C LYS A 277 -0.96 21.16 15.24
N VAL A 278 0.06 20.57 15.89
CA VAL A 278 0.51 19.21 15.62
C VAL A 278 -0.62 18.21 15.85
N LEU A 279 -1.29 18.27 17.00
CA LEU A 279 -2.43 17.41 17.33
C LEU A 279 -3.60 17.56 16.34
N ALA A 280 -3.89 18.77 15.88
CA ALA A 280 -4.88 19.00 14.83
C ALA A 280 -4.47 18.35 13.50
N SER A 281 -3.18 18.44 13.14
CA SER A 281 -2.65 17.80 11.93
C SER A 281 -2.68 16.27 12.02
N ILE A 282 -2.41 15.69 13.19
CA ILE A 282 -2.48 14.25 13.45
C ILE A 282 -3.92 13.74 13.32
N ARG A 283 -4.91 14.48 13.84
CA ARG A 283 -6.32 14.11 13.66
C ARG A 283 -6.73 14.05 12.19
N ALA A 284 -6.18 14.96 11.37
CA ALA A 284 -6.46 14.98 9.94
C ALA A 284 -5.65 13.93 9.16
N SER A 285 -4.42 13.63 9.57
CA SER A 285 -3.55 12.64 8.94
C SER A 285 -2.71 11.93 10.01
N PRO A 286 -3.18 10.80 10.53
CA PRO A 286 -2.53 10.11 11.66
C PRO A 286 -1.33 9.25 11.26
N ALA A 287 -0.66 9.56 10.15
CA ALA A 287 0.56 8.86 9.77
C ALA A 287 1.72 9.18 10.73
N PRO A 288 2.58 8.20 11.06
CA PRO A 288 3.80 8.45 11.82
C PRO A 288 4.68 9.54 11.19
N LEU A 289 4.73 9.61 9.86
CA LEU A 289 5.45 10.68 9.15
C LEU A 289 4.87 12.08 9.42
N THR A 290 3.55 12.20 9.59
CA THR A 290 2.91 13.46 9.97
C THR A 290 3.36 13.87 11.38
N VAL A 291 3.44 12.92 12.32
CA VAL A 291 3.95 13.17 13.67
C VAL A 291 5.39 13.67 13.62
N LEU A 292 6.27 12.97 12.88
CA LEU A 292 7.68 13.33 12.72
C LEU A 292 7.84 14.75 12.16
N THR A 293 7.22 15.00 11.01
CA THR A 293 7.40 16.23 10.25
C THR A 293 6.74 17.42 10.93
N ARG A 294 5.53 17.28 11.48
CA ARG A 294 4.83 18.39 12.13
C ARG A 294 5.40 18.73 13.50
N THR A 295 5.86 17.74 14.26
CA THR A 295 6.49 18.00 15.56
C THR A 295 7.80 18.76 15.39
N ALA A 296 8.66 18.36 14.44
CA ALA A 296 9.97 18.97 14.22
C ALA A 296 9.89 20.38 13.60
N ASN A 297 8.83 20.69 12.84
CA ASN A 297 8.71 21.93 12.07
C ASN A 297 7.78 22.96 12.71
N VAL A 298 8.36 23.82 13.55
CA VAL A 298 7.69 24.97 14.17
C VAL A 298 7.46 26.10 13.15
N ALA A 299 6.41 26.91 13.33
CA ALA A 299 6.11 28.00 12.40
C ALA A 299 7.24 29.05 12.34
N PRO A 300 7.41 29.79 11.23
CA PRO A 300 8.49 30.77 11.10
C PRO A 300 8.51 31.85 12.20
N SER A 301 7.33 32.32 12.64
CA SER A 301 7.20 33.30 13.72
C SER A 301 7.69 32.75 15.06
N GLU A 302 7.28 31.54 15.41
CA GLU A 302 7.71 30.80 16.61
C GLU A 302 9.22 30.48 16.54
N ARG A 303 9.73 30.10 15.37
CA ARG A 303 11.17 29.85 15.14
C ARG A 303 12.02 31.10 15.39
N THR A 304 11.55 32.28 14.98
CA THR A 304 12.22 33.56 15.26
C THR A 304 12.29 33.84 16.77
N LEU A 305 11.18 33.60 17.49
CA LEU A 305 11.12 33.74 18.95
C LEU A 305 12.07 32.77 19.67
N ILE A 306 12.10 31.51 19.25
CA ILE A 306 13.00 30.48 19.80
C ILE A 306 14.46 30.89 19.59
N LYS A 307 14.82 31.37 18.39
CA LYS A 307 16.20 31.77 18.05
C LYS A 307 16.66 33.04 18.76
N ALA A 308 15.75 33.90 19.22
CA ALA A 308 16.08 35.07 20.03
C ALA A 308 16.55 34.71 21.45
N CYS A 309 16.27 33.50 21.95
CA CYS A 309 16.77 33.02 23.23
C CYS A 309 18.14 32.34 23.07
N ILE A 310 19.13 32.76 23.87
CA ILE A 310 20.53 32.26 23.83
C ILE A 310 20.63 30.75 24.11
N LEU A 311 19.76 30.23 24.98
CA LEU A 311 19.73 28.79 25.31
C LEU A 311 18.98 28.00 24.25
N CYS A 312 17.76 28.43 23.89
CA CYS A 312 16.93 27.72 22.93
C CYS A 312 17.59 27.65 21.55
N ARG A 313 18.28 28.70 21.08
CA ARG A 313 18.99 28.68 19.77
C ARG A 313 20.03 27.56 19.64
N LYS A 314 20.55 27.04 20.75
CA LYS A 314 21.59 25.99 20.75
C LYS A 314 21.01 24.57 20.77
N ARG A 315 19.79 24.40 21.30
CA ARG A 315 19.25 23.07 21.63
C ARG A 315 17.86 22.78 21.08
N ALA A 316 17.05 23.80 20.77
CA ALA A 316 15.63 23.60 20.47
C ALA A 316 15.41 22.73 19.23
N ASP A 317 16.19 22.90 18.17
CA ASP A 317 16.06 22.08 16.96
C ASP A 317 16.38 20.59 17.23
N ASP A 318 17.47 20.30 17.96
CA ASP A 318 17.84 18.93 18.34
C ASP A 318 16.83 18.29 19.29
N ASP A 319 16.39 19.06 20.28
CA ASP A 319 15.39 18.63 21.25
C ASP A 319 14.04 18.34 20.55
N LEU A 320 13.61 19.18 19.60
CA LEU A 320 12.39 18.97 18.82
C LEU A 320 12.49 17.74 17.93
N LYS A 321 13.66 17.52 17.29
CA LYS A 321 13.91 16.33 16.49
C LYS A 321 13.83 15.07 17.35
N ASN A 322 14.49 15.07 18.51
CA ASN A 322 14.48 13.93 19.44
C ASN A 322 13.06 13.62 19.95
N LEU A 323 12.28 14.65 20.31
CA LEU A 323 10.88 14.48 20.67
C LEU A 323 10.08 13.88 19.50
N ALA A 324 10.24 14.42 18.29
CA ALA A 324 9.52 13.98 17.11
C ALA A 324 9.79 12.50 16.79
N GLU A 325 11.03 12.06 16.88
CA GLU A 325 11.41 10.65 16.70
C GLU A 325 10.74 9.74 17.74
N GLY A 326 10.79 10.11 19.02
CA GLY A 326 10.16 9.34 20.10
C GLY A 326 8.63 9.25 19.95
N LEU A 327 7.98 10.36 19.59
CA LEU A 327 6.53 10.39 19.33
C LEU A 327 6.14 9.58 18.09
N THR A 328 6.99 9.56 17.07
CA THR A 328 6.77 8.81 15.83
C THR A 328 6.74 7.31 16.10
N VAL A 329 7.64 6.81 16.95
CA VAL A 329 7.65 5.39 17.37
C VAL A 329 6.35 5.02 18.09
N GLN A 330 5.88 5.88 19.00
CA GLN A 330 4.61 5.66 19.71
C GLN A 330 3.42 5.63 18.73
N ALA A 331 3.34 6.61 17.83
CA ALA A 331 2.28 6.67 16.82
C ALA A 331 2.30 5.44 15.88
N TYR A 332 3.49 5.00 15.45
CA TYR A 332 3.64 3.79 14.64
C TYR A 332 3.05 2.58 15.34
N THR A 333 3.47 2.29 16.58
CA THR A 333 2.96 1.17 17.38
C THR A 333 1.44 1.21 17.51
N MET A 334 0.89 2.39 17.84
CA MET A 334 -0.56 2.56 17.99
C MET A 334 -1.33 2.29 16.68
N THR A 335 -0.89 2.87 15.56
CA THR A 335 -1.56 2.68 14.27
C THR A 335 -1.48 1.23 13.79
N GLU A 336 -0.34 0.56 13.99
CA GLU A 336 -0.17 -0.87 13.70
C GLU A 336 -1.11 -1.73 14.54
N GLU A 337 -1.20 -1.48 15.85
CA GLU A 337 -2.12 -2.21 16.74
C GLU A 337 -3.57 -2.04 16.27
N ILE A 338 -4.04 -0.80 16.06
CA ILE A 338 -5.41 -0.52 15.60
C ILE A 338 -5.67 -1.22 14.24
N GLY A 339 -4.69 -1.21 13.34
CA GLY A 339 -4.78 -1.86 12.03
C GLY A 339 -4.90 -3.38 12.10
N LYS A 340 -4.23 -4.03 13.07
CA LYS A 340 -4.38 -5.47 13.30
C LYS A 340 -5.79 -5.83 13.75
N TRP A 341 -6.34 -5.10 14.72
CA TRP A 341 -7.71 -5.31 15.21
C TRP A 341 -8.78 -5.12 14.12
N HIS A 342 -8.61 -4.10 13.25
CA HIS A 342 -9.60 -3.82 12.22
C HIS A 342 -9.55 -4.76 11.00
N TYR A 343 -8.37 -5.28 10.63
CA TYR A 343 -8.19 -5.94 9.33
C TYR A 343 -7.53 -7.32 9.37
N ILE A 344 -7.11 -7.84 10.54
CA ILE A 344 -6.60 -9.21 10.67
C ILE A 344 -7.63 -10.13 11.35
N GLU A 345 -8.28 -9.70 12.42
CA GLU A 345 -9.20 -10.59 13.17
C GLU A 345 -10.57 -10.77 12.48
N GLU A 346 -11.09 -9.77 11.76
CA GLU A 346 -12.37 -9.90 11.03
C GLU A 346 -12.23 -10.63 9.68
N TRP A 347 -11.10 -10.52 8.99
CA TRP A 347 -10.91 -11.19 7.70
C TRP A 347 -10.78 -12.72 7.85
N VAL A 348 -10.22 -13.20 8.97
CA VAL A 348 -10.25 -14.62 9.32
C VAL A 348 -11.69 -15.12 9.52
N LEU A 349 -12.60 -14.26 9.98
CA LEU A 349 -14.02 -14.59 10.15
C LEU A 349 -14.84 -14.48 8.86
N LEU A 350 -14.45 -13.62 7.92
CA LEU A 350 -15.14 -13.42 6.63
C LEU A 350 -14.70 -14.40 5.53
N ILE A 351 -13.46 -14.90 5.56
CA ILE A 351 -12.94 -15.90 4.59
C ILE A 351 -13.05 -17.34 5.13
N ALA A 352 -13.74 -17.56 6.25
CA ALA A 352 -14.03 -18.90 6.76
C ALA A 352 -15.48 -19.35 6.44
N PRO A 353 -15.88 -19.59 5.18
CA PRO A 353 -16.98 -20.49 4.93
C PRO A 353 -16.46 -21.92 5.15
N ALA A 354 -16.91 -22.57 6.23
CA ALA A 354 -16.81 -24.02 6.54
C ALA A 354 -16.00 -24.49 7.78
N ALA A 355 -15.87 -23.70 8.84
CA ALA A 355 -15.37 -24.20 10.13
C ALA A 355 -16.40 -24.20 11.29
N LYS A 356 -17.69 -24.01 10.99
CA LYS A 356 -18.80 -24.10 11.98
C LYS A 356 -19.63 -25.39 11.90
N ALA A 357 -19.16 -26.41 11.18
CA ALA A 357 -19.84 -27.71 11.08
C ALA A 357 -19.18 -28.85 11.89
N TYR A 358 -18.10 -28.56 12.61
CA TYR A 358 -17.48 -29.53 13.53
C TYR A 358 -16.97 -28.80 14.77
N PHE A 359 -17.88 -28.46 15.69
CA PHE A 359 -17.69 -28.51 17.14
C PHE A 359 -19.04 -28.39 17.83
#